data_AF-A0A833GA58-F1
#
_entry.id   AF-A0A833GA58-F1
#
_cell.length_a   1.000
_cell.length_b   1.000
_cell.length_c   1.000
_cell.angle_alpha   90.00
_cell.angle_beta   90.00
_cell.angle_gamma   90.00
#
_symmetry.space_group_name_H-M   'P 1'
#
loop_
_entity.id
_entity.type
_entity.pdbx_description
1 polymer ?
#
loop_
_entity_poly.entity_id
_entity_poly.type
_entity_poly.pdbx_seq_one_letter_code
_entity_poly.pdbx_strand_id
1 'polypeptide(L)'
;MTSPRLYARQKSDLFMWHSYSDLFLAGRWVKATPVFDLALCERLGLKPLEFDGTSDSLFHPFDRTGRRHMEYLNDRGTFADVPFDPIQADFRRAYPDLMRAGGLTGDFHAEAMAASEE
;
A
#
# COMPACT_ATOMS: atom_id res chain seq x y z
N MET A 1 -1.99 7.30 -3.62
CA MET A 1 -1.04 8.33 -3.15
C MET A 1 0.38 7.85 -3.35
N THR A 2 1.20 8.59 -4.09
CA THR A 2 2.62 8.26 -4.33
C THR A 2 3.41 9.54 -4.08
N SER A 3 4.43 9.52 -3.20
CA SER A 3 5.26 10.71 -2.99
C SER A 3 6.02 11.07 -4.27
N PRO A 4 6.34 12.36 -4.53
CA PRO A 4 7.09 12.75 -5.72
C PRO A 4 8.42 11.99 -5.87
N ARG A 5 9.07 11.69 -4.75
CA ARG A 5 10.33 10.96 -4.69
C ARG A 5 10.18 9.49 -5.10
N LEU A 6 9.13 8.83 -4.61
CA LEU A 6 8.80 7.46 -5.01
C LEU A 6 8.40 7.43 -6.50
N TYR A 7 7.56 8.38 -6.93
CA TYR A 7 7.12 8.47 -8.33
C TYR A 7 8.28 8.72 -9.29
N ALA A 8 9.27 9.54 -8.93
CA ALA A 8 10.45 9.78 -9.77
C ALA A 8 11.27 8.52 -10.05
N ARG A 9 11.22 7.52 -9.16
CA ARG A 9 11.90 6.22 -9.30
C ARG A 9 11.01 5.16 -9.93
N GLN A 10 9.74 5.12 -9.56
CA GLN A 10 8.77 4.14 -10.05
C GLN A 10 8.28 4.47 -11.48
N LYS A 11 8.12 5.77 -11.78
CA LYS A 11 7.63 6.33 -13.05
C LYS A 11 6.30 5.71 -13.50
N SER A 12 5.50 5.27 -12.54
CA SER A 12 4.21 4.62 -12.76
C SER A 12 3.32 4.85 -11.54
N ASP A 13 2.02 4.88 -11.76
CA ASP A 13 0.95 4.86 -10.76
C ASP A 13 0.47 3.44 -10.45
N LEU A 14 0.97 2.44 -11.18
CA LEU A 14 0.70 1.03 -10.93
C LEU A 14 1.59 0.49 -9.83
N PHE A 15 0.98 -0.06 -8.78
CA PHE A 15 1.65 -0.88 -7.78
C PHE A 15 1.50 -2.36 -8.13
N MET A 16 2.58 -2.98 -8.60
CA MET A 16 2.58 -4.37 -9.11
C MET A 16 2.21 -5.39 -8.04
N TRP A 17 2.56 -5.11 -6.79
CA TRP A 17 2.27 -5.97 -5.64
C TRP A 17 1.73 -5.10 -4.50
N HIS A 18 0.63 -5.57 -3.91
CA HIS A 18 0.03 -5.04 -2.69
C HIS A 18 -0.36 -6.25 -1.82
N SER A 19 -0.21 -6.13 -0.52
CA SER A 19 -0.50 -7.22 0.43
C SER A 19 -1.60 -6.82 1.41
N TYR A 20 -2.38 -7.81 1.81
CA TYR A 20 -3.25 -7.80 2.97
C TYR A 20 -3.04 -9.10 3.74
N SER A 21 -3.46 -9.15 4.99
CA SER A 21 -3.42 -10.37 5.80
C SER A 21 -4.73 -11.14 5.66
N ASP A 22 -4.65 -12.41 5.30
CA ASP A 22 -5.75 -13.36 5.45
C ASP A 22 -5.75 -13.92 6.87
N LEU A 23 -6.85 -13.75 7.60
CA LEU A 23 -7.01 -14.16 8.99
C LEU A 23 -8.17 -15.14 9.11
N PHE A 24 -7.94 -16.29 9.76
CA PHE A 24 -9.01 -17.25 10.04
C PHE A 24 -9.60 -16.99 11.43
N LEU A 25 -10.77 -16.36 11.47
CA LEU A 25 -11.44 -15.94 12.70
C LEU A 25 -12.88 -16.44 12.71
N ALA A 26 -13.35 -16.94 13.86
CA ALA A 26 -14.73 -17.41 14.04
C ALA A 26 -15.22 -18.38 12.95
N GLY A 27 -14.34 -19.27 12.46
CA GLY A 27 -14.68 -20.29 11.46
C GLY A 27 -14.73 -19.79 10.01
N ARG A 28 -14.27 -18.57 9.71
CA ARG A 28 -14.19 -18.05 8.34
C ARG A 28 -12.94 -17.21 8.09
N TRP A 29 -12.60 -17.03 6.83
CA TRP A 29 -11.53 -16.13 6.42
C TRP A 29 -12.02 -14.69 6.33
N VAL A 30 -11.19 -13.77 6.82
CA VAL A 30 -11.32 -12.32 6.60
C VAL A 30 -10.01 -11.72 6.16
N LYS A 31 -10.11 -10.68 5.33
CA LYS A 31 -8.96 -9.92 4.85
C LYS A 31 -8.81 -8.63 5.65
N ALA A 32 -7.59 -8.32 6.07
CA ALA A 32 -7.25 -7.07 6.73
C ALA A 32 -6.02 -6.45 6.08
N THR A 33 -6.20 -5.29 5.46
CA THR A 33 -5.09 -4.48 4.95
C THR A 33 -4.48 -3.71 6.12
N PRO A 34 -3.16 -3.83 6.36
CA PRO A 34 -2.49 -2.98 7.34
C PRO A 34 -2.60 -1.52 6.88
N VAL A 35 -3.06 -0.66 7.77
CA VAL A 35 -3.12 0.79 7.55
C VAL A 35 -2.03 1.50 8.34
N PHE A 36 -1.69 2.70 7.86
CA PHE A 36 -0.90 3.64 8.64
C PHE A 36 -1.54 3.92 10.00
N ASP A 37 -0.72 4.38 10.95
CA ASP A 37 -1.27 4.86 12.22
C ASP A 37 -2.28 6.01 12.01
N LEU A 38 -3.13 6.21 13.02
CA LEU A 38 -4.20 7.19 12.95
C LEU A 38 -3.70 8.61 12.64
N ALA A 39 -2.58 9.02 13.24
CA ALA A 39 -2.04 10.37 13.08
C ALA A 39 -1.57 10.62 11.64
N LEU A 40 -0.92 9.62 11.02
CA LEU A 40 -0.50 9.68 9.63
C LEU A 40 -1.72 9.62 8.69
N CYS A 41 -2.73 8.79 8.97
CA CYS A 41 -3.97 8.77 8.21
C CYS A 41 -4.67 10.14 8.20
N GLU A 42 -4.82 10.78 9.36
CA GLU A 42 -5.46 12.08 9.48
C GLU A 42 -4.75 13.17 8.67
N ARG A 43 -3.42 13.22 8.74
CA ARG A 43 -2.61 14.20 8.00
C ARG A 43 -2.64 13.99 6.50
N LEU A 44 -2.65 12.74 6.06
CA LEU A 44 -2.77 12.40 4.64
C LEU A 44 -4.20 12.54 4.10
N GLY A 45 -5.17 12.94 4.94
CA GLY A 45 -6.58 13.03 4.54
C GLY A 45 -7.21 11.66 4.25
N LEU A 46 -6.60 10.60 4.76
CA LEU A 46 -7.04 9.22 4.59
C LEU A 46 -8.03 8.85 5.69
N LYS A 47 -9.02 8.03 5.34
CA LYS A 47 -9.87 7.39 6.34
C LYS A 47 -9.15 6.12 6.82
N PRO A 48 -8.95 5.93 8.13
CA PRO A 48 -8.48 4.67 8.67
C PRO A 48 -9.39 3.52 8.23
N LEU A 49 -8.81 2.34 8.01
CA LEU A 49 -9.61 1.14 7.82
C LEU A 49 -9.98 0.59 9.19
N GLU A 50 -11.29 0.45 9.41
CA GLU A 50 -11.82 -0.23 10.58
C GLU A 50 -11.75 -1.74 10.36
N PHE A 51 -11.44 -2.49 11.41
CA PHE A 51 -11.45 -3.95 11.37
C PHE A 51 -12.22 -4.47 12.58
N ASP A 52 -13.40 -5.04 12.32
CA ASP A 52 -14.32 -5.58 13.32
C ASP A 52 -14.11 -7.09 13.57
N GLY A 53 -13.21 -7.74 12.84
CA GLY A 53 -13.02 -9.19 12.84
C GLY A 53 -14.14 -9.98 12.14
N THR A 54 -15.19 -9.30 11.67
CA THR A 54 -16.40 -9.88 11.07
C THR A 54 -16.64 -9.50 9.61
N SER A 55 -15.82 -8.62 9.04
CA SER A 55 -15.88 -8.24 7.63
C SER A 55 -14.49 -8.01 7.04
N ASP A 56 -14.40 -8.09 5.71
CA ASP A 56 -13.15 -7.76 4.99
C ASP A 56 -12.90 -6.25 5.10
N SER A 57 -11.65 -5.89 5.40
CA SER A 57 -11.16 -4.53 5.53
C SER A 57 -10.01 -4.31 4.56
N LEU A 58 -10.34 -3.97 3.32
CA LEU A 58 -9.38 -3.97 2.20
C LEU A 58 -8.85 -2.59 1.85
N PHE A 59 -9.73 -1.63 1.54
CA PHE A 59 -9.36 -0.22 1.28
C PHE A 59 -10.62 0.64 1.15
N HIS A 60 -10.45 1.96 1.27
CA HIS A 60 -11.47 2.92 0.87
C HIS A 60 -11.20 3.33 -0.58
N PRO A 61 -12.11 3.04 -1.54
CA PRO A 61 -11.88 3.37 -2.95
C PRO A 61 -11.86 4.89 -3.20
N PHE A 62 -12.35 5.69 -2.26
CA PHE A 62 -12.39 7.14 -2.34
C PHE A 62 -11.75 7.80 -1.11
N ASP A 63 -11.08 8.93 -1.32
CA ASP A 63 -10.64 9.80 -0.23
C ASP A 63 -11.80 10.61 0.38
N ARG A 64 -11.52 11.43 1.40
CA ARG A 64 -12.52 12.29 2.07
C ARG A 64 -13.17 13.32 1.13
N THR A 65 -12.59 13.57 -0.05
CA THR A 65 -13.09 14.50 -1.07
C THR A 65 -13.79 13.79 -2.24
N GLY A 66 -13.96 12.47 -2.16
CA GLY A 66 -14.61 11.66 -3.19
C GLY A 66 -13.73 11.34 -4.40
N ARG A 67 -12.41 11.57 -4.33
CA ARG A 67 -11.50 11.19 -5.44
C ARG A 67 -11.13 9.72 -5.33
N ARG A 68 -11.12 9.01 -6.47
CA ARG A 68 -10.66 7.62 -6.56
C ARG A 68 -9.22 7.55 -6.06
N HIS A 69 -9.00 6.75 -5.03
CA HIS A 69 -7.76 6.70 -4.29
C HIS A 69 -6.88 5.49 -4.68
N MET A 70 -7.50 4.32 -4.86
CA MET A 70 -6.83 3.07 -5.25
C MET A 70 -7.82 2.10 -5.89
N GLU A 71 -7.34 1.26 -6.80
CA GLU A 71 -8.10 0.16 -7.40
C GLU A 71 -7.21 -1.09 -7.48
N TYR A 72 -7.74 -2.25 -7.11
CA TYR A 72 -7.06 -3.51 -7.39
C TYR A 72 -7.33 -3.92 -8.83
N LEU A 73 -6.28 -3.87 -9.65
CA LEU A 73 -6.36 -4.22 -11.07
C LEU A 73 -6.22 -5.73 -11.31
N ASN A 74 -5.56 -6.45 -10.40
CA ASN A 74 -5.31 -7.87 -10.55
C ASN A 74 -5.17 -8.57 -9.20
N ASP A 75 -5.98 -9.60 -8.98
CA ASP A 75 -5.86 -10.50 -7.82
C ASP A 75 -4.83 -11.60 -8.13
N ARG A 76 -3.83 -11.73 -7.26
CA ARG A 76 -2.76 -12.74 -7.36
C ARG A 76 -2.98 -13.92 -6.43
N GLY A 77 -4.07 -13.93 -5.66
CA GLY A 77 -4.40 -14.97 -4.69
C GLY A 77 -3.61 -14.87 -3.39
N THR A 78 -3.82 -15.88 -2.54
CA THR A 78 -3.20 -16.00 -1.22
C THR A 78 -1.96 -16.88 -1.29
N PHE A 79 -0.92 -16.47 -0.57
CA PHE A 79 0.32 -17.22 -0.41
C PHE A 79 0.52 -17.59 1.06
N ALA A 80 1.06 -18.77 1.33
CA ALA A 80 1.35 -19.21 2.70
C ALA A 80 2.51 -18.41 3.34
N ASP A 81 3.40 -17.86 2.51
CA ASP A 81 4.49 -16.97 2.89
C ASP A 81 4.68 -15.89 1.81
N VAL A 82 5.47 -14.87 2.09
CA VAL A 82 5.76 -13.78 1.15
C VAL A 82 6.42 -14.36 -0.11
N PRO A 83 5.82 -14.20 -1.31
CA PRO A 83 6.40 -14.68 -2.57
C PRO A 83 7.55 -13.76 -3.01
N PHE A 84 8.63 -13.77 -2.24
CA PHE A 84 9.74 -12.81 -2.36
C PHE A 84 10.39 -12.85 -3.74
N ASP A 85 10.72 -14.03 -4.25
CA ASP A 85 11.39 -14.17 -5.55
C ASP A 85 10.53 -13.65 -6.72
N PRO A 86 9.23 -14.00 -6.83
CA PRO A 86 8.31 -13.38 -7.79
C PRO A 86 8.23 -11.85 -7.67
N ILE A 87 8.09 -11.32 -6.45
CA ILE A 87 8.02 -9.87 -6.20
C ILE A 87 9.29 -9.19 -6.72
N GLN A 88 10.46 -9.73 -6.38
CA GLN A 88 11.76 -9.21 -6.81
C GLN A 88 11.91 -9.25 -8.34
N ALA A 89 11.51 -10.35 -8.98
CA ALA A 89 11.57 -10.49 -10.42
C ALA A 89 10.68 -9.46 -11.13
N ASP A 90 9.43 -9.29 -10.66
CA ASP A 90 8.50 -8.30 -11.20
C ASP A 90 8.98 -6.87 -10.98
N PHE A 91 9.51 -6.55 -9.79
CA PHE A 91 10.01 -5.21 -9.49
C PHE A 91 11.23 -4.85 -10.34
N ARG A 92 12.16 -5.78 -10.57
CA ARG A 92 13.30 -5.54 -11.48
C ARG A 92 12.85 -5.24 -12.91
N ARG A 93 11.77 -5.88 -13.36
CA ARG A 93 11.18 -5.68 -14.69
C ARG A 93 10.38 -4.37 -14.78
N ALA A 94 9.52 -4.10 -13.80
CA ALA A 94 8.59 -2.98 -13.82
C ALA A 94 9.23 -1.65 -13.37
N TYR A 95 10.16 -1.71 -12.41
CA TYR A 95 10.74 -0.52 -11.76
C TYR A 95 12.28 -0.58 -11.72
N PRO A 96 12.96 -0.66 -12.88
CA PRO A 96 14.42 -0.81 -12.92
C PRO A 96 15.16 0.33 -12.21
N ASP A 97 14.65 1.57 -12.28
CA ASP A 97 15.25 2.74 -11.61
C ASP A 97 15.08 2.73 -10.08
N LEU A 98 14.02 2.08 -9.59
CA LEU A 98 13.80 1.82 -8.17
C LEU A 98 14.73 0.72 -7.65
N MET A 99 15.01 -0.28 -8.49
CA MET A 99 15.83 -1.46 -8.15
C MET A 99 17.33 -1.27 -8.40
N ARG A 100 17.76 -0.12 -8.94
CA ARG A 100 19.19 0.21 -9.13
C ARG A 100 19.92 0.31 -7.79
N ALA A 101 21.23 0.04 -7.82
CA ALA A 101 22.10 0.11 -6.64
C ALA A 101 21.95 1.47 -5.92
N GLY A 102 21.68 1.42 -4.61
CA GLY A 102 21.40 2.59 -3.76
C GLY A 102 19.98 2.62 -3.19
N GLY A 103 19.01 1.91 -3.79
CA GLY A 103 17.64 1.78 -3.29
C GLY A 103 16.94 3.13 -3.05
N LEU A 104 15.83 3.09 -2.28
CA LEU A 104 15.25 4.27 -1.65
C LEU A 104 15.75 4.34 -0.20
N THR A 105 16.54 5.36 0.11
CA THR A 105 16.91 5.72 1.49
C THR A 105 15.94 6.78 2.03
N GLY A 106 15.83 6.96 3.34
CA GLY A 106 14.99 8.01 3.95
C GLY A 106 13.86 7.46 4.82
N ASP A 107 13.06 8.36 5.38
CA ASP A 107 11.97 8.05 6.29
C ASP A 107 10.66 8.52 5.67
N PHE A 108 9.85 7.55 5.22
CA PHE A 108 8.55 7.84 4.64
C PHE A 108 7.62 8.55 5.62
N HIS A 109 7.65 8.17 6.91
CA HIS A 109 6.82 8.81 7.92
C HIS A 109 7.22 10.28 8.05
N ALA A 110 8.51 10.58 8.25
CA ALA A 110 8.97 11.97 8.33
C ALA A 110 8.66 12.79 7.06
N GLU A 111 8.86 12.21 5.87
CA GLU A 111 8.56 12.87 4.58
C GLU A 111 7.06 13.17 4.42
N ALA A 112 6.20 12.21 4.76
CA ALA A 112 4.74 12.38 4.71
C ALA A 112 4.25 13.44 5.71
N MET A 113 4.92 13.57 6.85
CA MET A 113 4.61 14.57 7.88
C MET A 113 5.04 15.99 7.47
N ALA A 114 6.11 16.14 6.69
CA ALA A 114 6.61 17.43 6.20
C ALA A 114 5.83 17.96 4.98
N ALA A 115 5.35 17.08 4.11
CA ALA A 115 4.65 17.47 2.88
C ALA A 115 3.24 18.04 3.09
N SER A 116 2.70 18.01 4.32
CA SER A 116 1.38 18.55 4.66
C SER A 116 1.39 20.02 5.11
N GLU A 117 2.54 20.71 5.05
CA GLU A 117 2.71 22.12 5.45
C GLU A 117 2.71 23.13 4.29
N GLU A 118 2.53 22.68 3.04
CA GLU A 118 2.32 23.53 1.85
C GLU A 118 0.86 23.50 1.38
#